data_AF-A0A7V9MDT6-F1
#
_entry.id   AF-A0A7V9MDT6-F1
#
_cell.length_a   1.000
_cell.length_b   1.000
_cell.length_c   1.000
_cell.angle_alpha   90.00
_cell.angle_beta   90.00
_cell.angle_gamma   90.00
#
_symmetry.space_group_name_H-M   'P 1'
#
loop_
_entity.id
_entity.type
_entity.pdbx_description
1 polymer ?
#
loop_
_entity_poly.entity_id
_entity_poly.type
_entity_poly.pdbx_seq_one_letter_code
_entity_poly.pdbx_strand_id
1 'polypeptide(L)'
;PGCNRPPSWTEAHHITPWSHGGPTDLANGCLLCGFHHRLIHQGEWPVVMATDCIPDITPPPRIDPVQRPLRRSRFAAPLLHTPLRI
;
A
#
# COMPACT_ATOMS: atom_id res chain seq x y z
N PRO A 1 7.04 -1.96 0.68
CA PRO A 1 6.34 -2.19 1.98
C PRO A 1 7.24 -2.83 3.05
N GLY A 2 7.40 -2.13 4.17
CA GLY A 2 8.35 -2.49 5.25
C GLY A 2 8.65 -1.32 6.19
N CYS A 3 8.45 -0.09 5.70
CA CYS A 3 8.57 1.16 6.45
C CYS A 3 7.76 1.15 7.76
N ASN A 4 8.41 1.32 8.91
CA ASN A 4 7.81 1.32 10.24
C ASN A 4 7.57 2.73 10.81
N ARG A 5 7.62 3.78 9.97
CA ARG A 5 7.29 5.15 10.40
C ARG A 5 5.87 5.20 10.99
N PRO A 6 5.66 5.96 12.08
CA PRO A 6 4.36 6.07 12.73
C PRO A 6 3.36 6.82 11.82
N PRO A 7 2.04 6.63 12.00
CA PRO A 7 1.03 7.35 11.22
C PRO A 7 1.15 8.87 11.30
N SER A 8 1.63 9.42 12.42
CA SER A 8 1.87 10.87 12.57
C SER A 8 2.92 11.43 11.61
N TRP A 9 3.72 10.57 10.97
CA TRP A 9 4.75 10.93 10.00
C TRP A 9 4.36 10.49 8.58
N THR A 10 3.08 10.20 8.36
CA THR A 10 2.53 9.83 7.07
C THR A 10 1.68 10.92 6.47
N GLU A 11 1.65 10.93 5.14
CA GLU A 11 0.83 11.77 4.30
C GLU A 11 -0.22 10.88 3.64
N ALA A 12 -1.44 11.41 3.46
CA ALA A 12 -2.48 10.74 2.70
C ALA A 12 -2.15 10.78 1.21
N HIS A 13 -2.20 9.62 0.58
CA HIS A 13 -1.95 9.44 -0.85
C HIS A 13 -3.21 8.92 -1.53
N HIS A 14 -3.65 9.61 -2.58
CA HIS A 14 -4.72 9.14 -3.45
C HIS A 14 -4.14 8.15 -4.48
N ILE A 15 -4.66 6.93 -4.52
CA ILE A 15 -4.24 5.87 -5.44
C ILE A 15 -4.57 6.26 -6.88
N THR A 16 -5.84 6.62 -7.12
CA THR A 16 -6.23 7.40 -8.30
C THR A 16 -6.07 8.87 -7.94
N PRO A 17 -5.16 9.62 -8.58
CA PRO A 17 -4.90 11.00 -8.18
C PRO A 17 -6.15 11.87 -8.24
N TRP A 18 -6.31 12.76 -7.26
CA TRP A 18 -7.41 13.72 -7.23
C TRP A 18 -7.44 14.61 -8.49
N SER A 19 -6.27 15.03 -8.98
CA SER A 19 -6.14 15.83 -10.21
C SER A 19 -6.60 15.10 -11.47
N HIS A 20 -6.74 13.77 -11.41
CA HIS A 20 -7.26 12.92 -12.47
C HIS A 20 -8.69 12.45 -12.19
N GLY A 21 -9.40 13.11 -11.26
CA GLY A 21 -10.80 12.81 -10.92
C GLY A 21 -10.99 11.72 -9.87
N GLY A 22 -9.93 11.28 -9.18
CA GLY A 22 -10.05 10.33 -8.08
C GLY A 22 -10.81 10.91 -6.88
N PRO A 23 -11.66 10.12 -6.20
CA PRO A 23 -12.42 10.59 -5.05
C PRO A 23 -11.53 10.77 -3.81
N THR A 24 -11.94 11.65 -2.91
CA THR A 24 -11.34 11.78 -1.58
C THR A 24 -12.12 10.91 -0.59
N ASP A 25 -11.74 9.64 -0.52
CA ASP A 25 -12.31 8.66 0.40
C ASP A 25 -11.26 7.63 0.84
N LEU A 26 -11.66 6.74 1.76
CA LEU A 26 -10.77 5.70 2.27
C LEU A 26 -10.53 4.57 1.27
N ALA A 27 -11.42 4.36 0.29
CA ALA A 27 -11.26 3.32 -0.73
C ALA A 27 -10.20 3.72 -1.77
N ASN A 28 -9.97 5.02 -1.95
CA ASN A 28 -8.96 5.58 -2.83
C ASN A 28 -7.73 6.13 -2.08
N GLY A 29 -7.70 6.03 -0.74
CA GLY A 29 -6.66 6.62 0.11
C GLY A 29 -5.74 5.57 0.75
N CYS A 30 -4.44 5.86 0.83
CA CYS A 30 -3.53 5.14 1.73
C CYS A 30 -2.52 6.07 2.40
N LEU A 31 -1.87 5.60 3.47
CA LEU A 31 -0.88 6.36 4.23
C LEU A 31 0.54 5.95 3.86
N LEU A 32 1.36 6.93 3.49
CA LEU A 32 2.78 6.76 3.14
C LEU A 32 3.62 7.78 3.91
N CYS A 33 4.82 7.42 4.37
CA CYS A 33 5.71 8.46 4.91
C CYS A 33 6.20 9.38 3.80
N GLY A 34 6.59 10.62 4.14
CA GLY A 34 6.94 11.63 3.13
C GLY A 34 8.00 11.19 2.10
N PHE A 35 8.96 10.33 2.49
CA PHE A 35 9.91 9.73 1.54
C PHE A 35 9.21 8.81 0.52
N HIS A 36 8.42 7.85 1.00
CA HIS A 36 7.74 6.90 0.12
C HIS A 36 6.61 7.54 -0.69
N HIS A 37 5.96 8.58 -0.17
CA HIS A 37 4.97 9.35 -0.90
C HIS A 37 5.59 9.99 -2.15
N ARG A 38 6.77 10.63 -2.00
CA ARG A 38 7.53 11.20 -3.13
C ARG A 38 8.03 10.13 -4.09
N LEU A 39 8.47 8.98 -3.57
CA LEU A 39 8.95 7.87 -4.39
C LEU A 39 7.84 7.32 -5.31
N ILE A 40 6.62 7.17 -4.80
CA ILE A 40 5.48 6.68 -5.60
C ILE A 40 5.10 7.64 -6.72
N HIS A 41 5.20 8.96 -6.50
CA HIS A 41 4.96 9.95 -7.55
C HIS A 41 5.95 9.88 -8.73
N GLN A 42 7.04 9.13 -8.62
CA GLN A 42 7.96 8.88 -9.74
C GLN A 42 7.38 7.89 -10.77
N GLY A 43 6.22 7.27 -10.48
CA GLY A 43 5.48 6.41 -11.43
C GLY A 43 5.99 4.98 -11.54
N GLU A 44 7.09 4.62 -10.88
CA GLU A 44 7.68 3.29 -10.92
C GLU A 44 7.06 2.29 -9.92
N TRP A 45 6.21 2.78 -9.00
CA TRP A 45 5.68 2.01 -7.88
C TRP A 45 4.15 2.04 -7.87
N PRO A 46 3.47 1.24 -8.71
CA PRO A 46 2.02 1.21 -8.73
C PRO A 46 1.45 0.77 -7.38
N VAL A 47 0.39 1.47 -6.97
CA VAL A 47 -0.40 1.16 -5.78
C VAL A 47 -1.79 0.75 -6.24
N VAL A 48 -2.32 -0.32 -5.66
CA VAL A 48 -3.69 -0.79 -5.93
C VAL A 48 -4.39 -1.05 -4.60
N MET A 49 -5.62 -0.56 -4.46
CA MET A 49 -6.47 -0.95 -3.34
C MET A 49 -7.04 -2.34 -3.61
N ALA A 50 -6.75 -3.32 -2.76
CA ALA A 50 -7.37 -4.63 -2.89
C ALA A 50 -8.77 -4.68 -2.29
N THR A 51 -9.43 -5.82 -2.46
CA THR A 51 -10.82 -6.05 -2.05
C THR A 51 -11.06 -6.02 -0.53
N ASP A 52 -10.00 -6.18 0.27
CA ASP A 52 -10.03 -6.07 1.74
C ASP A 52 -9.65 -4.68 2.26
N CYS A 53 -9.65 -3.66 1.39
CA CYS A 53 -9.33 -2.26 1.70
C CYS A 53 -7.90 -2.06 2.24
N ILE A 54 -6.98 -2.94 1.87
CA ILE A 54 -5.55 -2.79 2.15
C ILE A 54 -4.81 -2.55 0.83
N PRO A 55 -3.88 -1.57 0.78
CA PRO A 55 -3.13 -1.27 -0.43
C PRO A 55 -2.03 -2.30 -0.68
N ASP A 56 -1.96 -2.80 -1.92
CA ASP A 56 -0.79 -3.47 -2.47
C ASP A 56 0.11 -2.47 -3.17
N ILE A 57 1.43 -2.66 -2.99
CA ILE A 57 2.45 -1.88 -3.67
C ILE A 57 3.28 -2.84 -4.50
N THR A 58 3.33 -2.59 -5.79
CA THR A 58 4.12 -3.40 -6.72
C THR A 58 5.47 -2.70 -6.97
N PRO A 59 6.60 -3.38 -6.73
CA PRO A 59 7.91 -2.83 -7.04
C PRO A 59 8.13 -2.70 -8.56
N PRO A 60 9.02 -1.78 -8.99
CA PRO A 60 9.42 -1.70 -10.39
C PRO A 60 10.20 -2.97 -10.82
N PRO A 61 10.23 -3.28 -12.14
CA PRO A 61 10.92 -4.47 -12.66
C PRO A 61 12.39 -4.60 -12.26
N ARG A 62 13.08 -3.46 -12.04
CA ARG A 62 14.48 -3.44 -11.58
C ARG A 62 14.68 -3.93 -10.14
N ILE A 63 13.62 -4.00 -9.34
CA ILE A 63 13.64 -4.50 -7.96
C ILE A 63 13.05 -5.92 -7.91
N ASP A 64 11.92 -6.16 -8.57
CA ASP A 64 11.36 -7.50 -8.76
C ASP A 64 10.94 -7.67 -10.22
N PRO A 65 11.68 -8.46 -11.03
CA PRO A 65 11.39 -8.63 -12.46
C PRO A 65 9.99 -9.18 -12.75
N VAL A 66 9.43 -9.95 -11.82
CA VAL A 66 8.08 -10.50 -11.91
C VAL A 66 7.01 -9.62 -11.27
N GLN A 67 7.41 -8.46 -10.72
CA GLN A 67 6.54 -7.44 -10.15
C GLN A 67 5.47 -8.00 -9.20
N ARG A 68 5.88 -8.84 -8.24
CA ARG A 68 4.93 -9.41 -7.28
C ARG A 68 4.36 -8.29 -6.40
N PRO A 69 3.02 -8.18 -6.28
CA PRO A 69 2.41 -7.23 -5.36
C PRO A 69 2.87 -7.53 -3.93
N LEU A 70 3.28 -6.49 -3.22
CA LEU A 70 3.75 -6.61 -1.86
C LEU A 70 2.77 -5.91 -0.91
N ARG A 71 2.28 -6.68 0.06
CA ARG A 71 1.43 -6.19 1.14
C ARG A 71 2.24 -5.96 2.40
N ARG A 72 1.88 -4.94 3.19
CA ARG A 72 2.48 -4.80 4.51
C ARG A 72 2.00 -5.93 5.41
N SER A 73 2.93 -6.71 5.95
CA SER A 73 2.66 -7.85 6.84
C SER A 73 1.74 -7.55 8.03
N ARG A 74 1.77 -6.32 8.59
CA ARG A 74 0.86 -5.92 9.69
C ARG A 74 -0.62 -5.81 9.27
N PHE A 75 -0.88 -5.74 7.96
CA PHE A 75 -2.21 -5.68 7.38
C PHE A 75 -2.54 -6.92 6.56
N ALA A 76 -1.56 -7.76 6.21
CA ALA A 76 -1.86 -9.10 5.73
C ALA A 76 -2.58 -9.83 6.87
N ALA A 77 -3.84 -10.20 6.66
CA ALA A 77 -4.55 -11.03 7.62
C ALA A 77 -3.67 -12.24 7.98
N PRO A 78 -3.59 -12.66 9.26
CA PRO A 78 -3.05 -13.97 9.53
C PRO A 78 -3.92 -14.94 8.75
N LEU A 79 -3.31 -15.81 7.94
CA LEU A 79 -4.01 -16.98 7.42
C LEU A 79 -4.53 -17.73 8.65
N LEU A 80 -5.81 -17.53 8.99
CA LEU A 80 -6.46 -18.25 10.08
C LEU A 80 -6.56 -19.72 9.64
N HIS A 81 -5.60 -20.52 10.06
CA HIS A 81 -5.74 -21.97 10.26
C HIS A 81 -4.81 -22.40 11.38
N THR A 82 -5.19 -22.10 12.61
CA THR A 82 -4.77 -22.91 13.76
C THR A 82 -6.02 -23.13 14.60
N PRO A 83 -6.57 -24.36 14.66
CA PRO A 83 -7.70 -24.64 15.54
C PRO A 83 -7.21 -24.47 16.98
N LEU A 84 -7.93 -23.66 17.76
CA LEU A 84 -7.75 -23.59 19.20
C LEU A 84 -8.02 -25.00 19.77
N ARG A 85 -6.98 -25.62 20.32
CA ARG A 85 -7.14 -26.82 21.15
C ARG A 85 -7.51 -26.34 22.55
N ILE A 86 -8.77 -26.60 22.93
CA ILE A 86 -9.22 -26.69 24.33
C ILE A 86 -8.65 -27.95 24.98
#